data_AF-A0A9E6WDE6-F1
#
_entry.id   AF-A0A9E6WDE6-F1
#
_cell.length_a   1.000
_cell.length_b   1.000
_cell.length_c   1.000
_cell.angle_alpha   90.00
_cell.angle_beta   90.00
_cell.angle_gamma   90.00
#
_symmetry.space_group_name_H-M   'P 1'
#
loop_
_entity.id
_entity.type
_entity.pdbx_description
1 polymer ?
#
loop_
_entity_poly.entity_id
_entity_poly.type
_entity_poly.pdbx_seq_one_letter_code
_entity_poly.pdbx_strand_id
1 'polypeptide(L)'
;HEKSYERTYGWNWLLKLQHELEISKEPFAKPLAQNLKPLTDLIIARYIEFLPKLLYPVRAGTHNNTAFGLSYAWDYAVYSKNSQLQNSIKENAIRLFFNDTNCPMNWEPSGTDFLSPCMEEIGLMQRILPEKEFLIWLKKFTPQLFSKKWQWEVARVSDRTDGHLVHLDGLNFSRAWNLYQLTQKFPKEFKHLKAIANTHLLFSLPSIVDGNYEGEHWLASFALRAFEEKSKIK
;
A
#
# COMPACT_ATOMS: atom_id res chain seq x y z
N HIS A 1 -11.20 -14.61 -22.82
CA HIS A 1 -11.22 -13.52 -21.84
C HIS A 1 -9.85 -13.37 -21.22
N GLU A 2 -9.30 -12.15 -21.21
CA GLU A 2 -7.95 -11.86 -20.74
C GLU A 2 -7.83 -12.12 -19.23
N LYS A 3 -6.93 -13.03 -18.83
CA LYS A 3 -6.75 -13.43 -17.42
C LYS A 3 -5.78 -12.51 -16.68
N SER A 4 -4.94 -11.76 -17.40
CA SER A 4 -3.86 -10.95 -16.82
C SER A 4 -4.21 -9.46 -16.62
N TYR A 5 -5.29 -8.97 -17.24
CA TYR A 5 -5.71 -7.57 -17.16
C TYR A 5 -5.81 -7.06 -15.72
N GLU A 6 -5.21 -5.89 -15.45
CA GLU A 6 -5.21 -5.19 -14.15
C GLU A 6 -4.59 -5.96 -12.97
N ARG A 7 -3.85 -7.04 -13.26
CA ARG A 7 -3.19 -7.84 -12.23
C ARG A 7 -1.93 -7.14 -11.71
N THR A 8 -1.72 -6.98 -10.41
CA THR A 8 -2.69 -7.07 -9.29
C THR A 8 -3.23 -5.70 -8.88
N TYR A 9 -2.86 -4.62 -9.57
CA TYR A 9 -3.19 -3.25 -9.20
C TYR A 9 -4.70 -2.97 -9.19
N GLY A 10 -5.37 -3.07 -10.33
CA GLY A 10 -6.81 -2.82 -10.41
C GLY A 10 -7.62 -3.88 -9.66
N TRP A 11 -7.10 -5.12 -9.54
CA TRP A 11 -7.73 -6.14 -8.69
C TRP A 11 -7.78 -5.70 -7.23
N ASN A 12 -6.68 -5.13 -6.72
CA ASN A 12 -6.55 -4.64 -5.36
C ASN A 12 -7.50 -3.45 -5.10
N TRP A 13 -7.57 -2.51 -6.04
CA TRP A 13 -8.50 -1.38 -5.96
C TRP A 13 -9.97 -1.79 -6.05
N LEU A 14 -10.29 -2.83 -6.83
CA LEU A 14 -11.65 -3.36 -6.89
C LEU A 14 -12.09 -3.94 -5.54
N LEU A 15 -11.20 -4.69 -4.87
CA LEU A 15 -11.48 -5.21 -3.52
C LEU A 15 -11.57 -4.08 -2.48
N LYS A 16 -10.79 -3.00 -2.63
CA LYS A 16 -10.97 -1.79 -1.82
C LYS A 16 -12.35 -1.15 -2.05
N LEU A 17 -12.80 -1.02 -3.29
CA LEU A 17 -14.13 -0.47 -3.60
C LEU A 17 -15.23 -1.33 -2.99
N GLN A 18 -15.17 -2.67 -3.14
CA GLN A 18 -16.13 -3.55 -2.49
C GLN A 18 -16.14 -3.35 -0.97
N HIS A 19 -14.96 -3.29 -0.35
CA HIS A 19 -14.84 -3.05 1.08
C HIS A 19 -15.54 -1.75 1.49
N GLU A 20 -15.25 -0.63 0.82
CA GLU A 20 -15.84 0.68 1.10
C GLU A 20 -17.37 0.67 0.95
N LEU A 21 -17.89 0.03 -0.10
CA LEU A 21 -19.34 -0.10 -0.30
C LEU A 21 -20.01 -0.93 0.79
N GLU A 22 -19.36 -1.97 1.31
CA GLU A 22 -19.92 -2.85 2.34
C GLU A 22 -19.85 -2.24 3.76
N ILE A 23 -18.87 -1.38 4.05
CA ILE A 23 -18.79 -0.67 5.35
C ILE A 23 -19.58 0.63 5.39
N SER A 24 -19.88 1.20 4.23
CA SER A 24 -20.63 2.46 4.14
C SER A 24 -22.03 2.31 4.71
N LYS A 25 -22.46 3.33 5.46
CA LYS A 25 -23.81 3.43 6.01
C LYS A 25 -24.79 4.10 5.05
N GLU A 26 -24.30 4.57 3.91
CA GLU A 26 -25.12 5.27 2.92
C GLU A 26 -26.13 4.31 2.25
N PRO A 27 -27.41 4.71 2.09
CA PRO A 27 -28.43 3.83 1.52
C PRO A 27 -28.11 3.30 0.12
N PHE A 28 -27.39 4.09 -0.69
CA PHE A 28 -27.00 3.69 -2.05
C PHE A 28 -25.87 2.65 -2.08
N ALA A 29 -25.07 2.52 -1.01
CA ALA A 29 -23.87 1.70 -1.04
C ALA A 29 -24.21 0.20 -1.08
N LYS A 30 -25.24 -0.23 -0.35
CA LYS A 30 -25.67 -1.63 -0.30
C LYS A 30 -26.07 -2.22 -1.68
N PRO A 31 -26.94 -1.59 -2.49
CA PRO A 31 -27.25 -2.13 -3.82
C PRO A 31 -26.02 -2.11 -4.75
N LEU A 32 -25.13 -1.11 -4.64
CA LEU A 32 -23.89 -1.10 -5.41
C LEU A 32 -22.93 -2.25 -5.01
N ALA A 33 -22.79 -2.52 -3.72
CA ALA A 33 -22.00 -3.65 -3.21
C ALA A 33 -22.52 -4.99 -3.76
N GLN A 34 -23.85 -5.15 -3.79
CA GLN A 34 -24.50 -6.35 -4.35
C GLN A 34 -24.25 -6.49 -5.86
N ASN A 35 -24.31 -5.38 -6.60
CA ASN A 35 -24.05 -5.38 -8.04
C ASN A 35 -22.57 -5.67 -8.37
N LEU A 36 -21.63 -5.20 -7.54
CA LEU A 36 -20.19 -5.42 -7.73
C LEU A 36 -19.77 -6.85 -7.31
N LYS A 37 -20.53 -7.47 -6.41
CA LYS A 37 -20.17 -8.75 -5.78
C LYS A 37 -19.78 -9.89 -6.75
N PRO A 38 -20.46 -10.13 -7.88
CA PRO A 38 -20.05 -11.18 -8.82
C PRO A 38 -18.64 -10.95 -9.39
N LEU A 39 -18.28 -9.70 -9.66
CA LEU A 39 -16.94 -9.35 -10.13
C LEU A 39 -15.91 -9.48 -9.00
N THR A 40 -16.27 -9.08 -7.78
CA THR A 40 -15.46 -9.33 -6.58
C THR A 40 -15.14 -10.81 -6.43
N ASP A 41 -16.15 -11.69 -6.46
CA ASP A 41 -15.97 -13.13 -6.29
C ASP A 41 -15.07 -13.72 -7.39
N LEU A 42 -15.18 -13.22 -8.64
CA LEU A 42 -14.29 -13.57 -9.74
C LEU A 42 -12.83 -13.13 -9.48
N ILE A 43 -12.62 -11.91 -9.02
CA ILE A 43 -11.27 -11.40 -8.71
C ILE A 43 -10.63 -12.19 -7.57
N ILE A 44 -11.39 -12.56 -6.54
CA ILE A 44 -10.92 -13.43 -5.44
C ILE A 44 -10.45 -14.78 -5.98
N ALA A 45 -11.27 -15.44 -6.80
CA ALA A 45 -10.91 -16.71 -7.40
C ALA A 45 -9.62 -16.58 -8.25
N ARG A 46 -9.44 -15.46 -8.95
CA ARG A 46 -8.23 -15.18 -9.74
C ARG A 46 -6.99 -14.96 -8.88
N TYR A 47 -7.09 -14.29 -7.73
CA TYR A 47 -5.98 -14.20 -6.77
C TYR A 47 -5.55 -15.60 -6.33
N ILE A 48 -6.50 -16.43 -5.91
CA ILE A 48 -6.25 -17.80 -5.42
C ILE A 48 -5.61 -18.66 -6.53
N GLU A 49 -6.06 -18.53 -7.78
CA GLU A 49 -5.49 -19.26 -8.92
C GLU A 49 -4.08 -18.74 -9.30
N PHE A 50 -3.85 -17.43 -9.18
CA PHE A 50 -2.62 -16.79 -9.68
C PHE A 50 -1.46 -16.84 -8.69
N LEU A 51 -1.69 -16.54 -7.41
CA LEU A 51 -0.59 -16.32 -6.46
C LEU A 51 0.40 -17.49 -6.33
N PRO A 52 -0.05 -18.76 -6.33
CA PRO A 52 0.87 -19.90 -6.32
C PRO A 52 1.80 -19.97 -7.55
N LYS A 53 1.41 -19.34 -8.67
CA LYS A 53 2.17 -19.30 -9.92
C LYS A 53 3.19 -18.16 -9.97
N LEU A 54 3.08 -17.15 -9.10
CA LEU A 54 3.99 -16.02 -9.03
C LEU A 54 5.25 -16.42 -8.24
N LEU A 55 6.29 -16.86 -8.95
CA LEU A 55 7.52 -17.35 -8.30
C LEU A 55 8.38 -16.24 -7.71
N TYR A 56 8.34 -15.04 -8.29
CA TYR A 56 9.14 -13.89 -7.86
C TYR A 56 8.24 -12.68 -7.58
N PRO A 57 8.48 -11.94 -6.49
CA PRO A 57 7.73 -10.72 -6.25
C PRO A 57 8.23 -9.60 -7.16
N VAL A 58 7.30 -8.75 -7.58
CA VAL A 58 7.59 -7.51 -8.30
C VAL A 58 7.65 -6.36 -7.30
N ARG A 59 8.83 -5.75 -7.18
CA ARG A 59 9.12 -4.67 -6.22
C ARG A 59 9.21 -3.28 -6.86
N ALA A 60 8.79 -3.11 -8.11
CA ALA A 60 8.78 -1.77 -8.71
C ALA A 60 7.84 -0.84 -7.92
N GLY A 61 8.16 0.45 -7.80
CA GLY A 61 7.33 1.44 -7.11
C GLY A 61 6.14 1.91 -7.95
N THR A 62 5.64 1.06 -8.83
CA THR A 62 4.55 1.36 -9.77
C THR A 62 3.48 0.27 -9.74
N HIS A 63 2.55 0.27 -10.69
CA HIS A 63 1.32 -0.51 -10.70
C HIS A 63 1.51 -2.01 -10.37
N ASN A 64 2.57 -2.62 -10.90
CA ASN A 64 2.81 -4.06 -10.74
C ASN A 64 3.40 -4.45 -9.37
N ASN A 65 3.54 -3.52 -8.41
CA ASN A 65 4.03 -3.81 -7.07
C ASN A 65 3.20 -4.91 -6.39
N THR A 66 3.84 -6.04 -6.10
CA THR A 66 3.16 -7.22 -5.55
C THR A 66 2.66 -6.96 -4.13
N ALA A 67 3.43 -6.26 -3.29
CA ALA A 67 3.04 -6.03 -1.90
C ALA A 67 1.82 -5.09 -1.79
N PHE A 68 1.82 -3.99 -2.54
CA PHE A 68 0.66 -3.11 -2.63
C PHE A 68 -0.55 -3.86 -3.19
N GLY A 69 -0.35 -4.60 -4.28
CA GLY A 69 -1.40 -5.38 -4.95
C GLY A 69 -2.05 -6.49 -4.11
N LEU A 70 -1.54 -6.76 -2.90
CA LEU A 70 -2.11 -7.69 -1.93
C LEU A 70 -2.65 -7.01 -0.68
N SER A 71 -2.35 -5.72 -0.47
CA SER A 71 -2.65 -5.04 0.79
C SER A 71 -4.15 -4.82 1.01
N TYR A 72 -4.88 -4.29 0.02
CA TYR A 72 -6.34 -4.16 0.14
C TYR A 72 -7.05 -5.49 -0.05
N ALA A 73 -6.48 -6.39 -0.85
CA ALA A 73 -6.99 -7.76 -0.95
C ALA A 73 -6.98 -8.46 0.42
N TRP A 74 -5.91 -8.28 1.22
CA TRP A 74 -5.85 -8.76 2.59
C TRP A 74 -6.89 -8.08 3.49
N ASP A 75 -6.96 -6.75 3.45
CA ASP A 75 -7.90 -5.98 4.28
C ASP A 75 -9.36 -6.41 4.00
N TYR A 76 -9.71 -6.63 2.73
CA TYR A 76 -11.01 -7.16 2.33
C TYR A 76 -11.23 -8.61 2.76
N ALA A 77 -10.22 -9.48 2.62
CA ALA A 77 -10.30 -10.88 3.04
C ALA A 77 -10.58 -11.03 4.54
N VAL A 78 -9.97 -10.16 5.37
CA VAL A 78 -10.22 -10.09 6.81
C VAL A 78 -11.65 -9.61 7.08
N TYR A 79 -12.06 -8.48 6.47
CA TYR A 79 -13.40 -7.92 6.65
C TYR A 79 -14.52 -8.93 6.28
N SER A 80 -14.42 -9.52 5.09
CA SER A 80 -15.39 -10.49 4.57
C SER A 80 -15.29 -11.89 5.20
N LYS A 81 -14.33 -12.10 6.11
CA LYS A 81 -14.03 -13.41 6.74
C LYS A 81 -13.73 -14.51 5.71
N ASN A 82 -13.18 -14.14 4.55
CA ASN A 82 -12.82 -15.10 3.50
C ASN A 82 -11.49 -15.81 3.83
N SER A 83 -11.59 -16.94 4.52
CA SER A 83 -10.42 -17.72 4.96
C SER A 83 -9.57 -18.26 3.81
N GLN A 84 -10.17 -18.61 2.67
CA GLN A 84 -9.43 -19.10 1.51
C GLN A 84 -8.52 -18.02 0.92
N LEU A 85 -9.04 -16.79 0.78
CA LEU A 85 -8.26 -15.66 0.30
C LEU A 85 -7.18 -15.25 1.32
N GLN A 86 -7.51 -15.22 2.62
CA GLN A 86 -6.52 -14.97 3.68
C GLN A 86 -5.37 -15.97 3.62
N ASN A 87 -5.67 -17.28 3.55
CA ASN A 87 -4.63 -18.30 3.48
C ASN A 87 -3.77 -18.14 2.21
N SER A 88 -4.39 -17.96 1.05
CA SER A 88 -3.66 -17.77 -0.21
C SER A 88 -2.72 -16.56 -0.17
N ILE A 89 -3.19 -15.41 0.32
CA ILE A 89 -2.35 -14.21 0.44
C ILE A 89 -1.23 -14.44 1.46
N LYS A 90 -1.54 -14.98 2.64
CA LYS A 90 -0.56 -15.22 3.72
C LYS A 90 0.56 -16.15 3.28
N GLU A 91 0.21 -17.31 2.73
CA GLU A 91 1.19 -18.30 2.28
C GLU A 91 2.14 -17.72 1.23
N ASN A 92 1.59 -17.00 0.24
CA ASN A 92 2.40 -16.43 -0.82
C ASN A 92 3.20 -15.21 -0.37
N ALA A 93 2.67 -14.34 0.49
CA ALA A 93 3.43 -13.24 1.06
C ALA A 93 4.62 -13.74 1.90
N ILE A 94 4.41 -14.77 2.73
CA ILE A 94 5.51 -15.40 3.49
C ILE A 94 6.54 -15.98 2.53
N ARG A 95 6.11 -16.75 1.51
CA ARG A 95 7.01 -17.33 0.51
C ARG A 95 7.84 -16.27 -0.22
N LEU A 96 7.24 -15.12 -0.54
CA LEU A 96 7.85 -14.09 -1.38
C LEU A 96 8.75 -13.12 -0.59
N PHE A 97 8.40 -12.79 0.66
CA PHE A 97 8.99 -11.65 1.38
C PHE A 97 9.61 -12.00 2.74
N PHE A 98 9.29 -13.17 3.33
CA PHE A 98 9.73 -13.47 4.70
C PHE A 98 11.26 -13.55 4.86
N ASN A 99 11.97 -13.95 3.80
CA ASN A 99 13.42 -14.07 3.80
C ASN A 99 14.14 -12.81 3.30
N ASP A 100 13.40 -11.75 2.92
CA ASP A 100 14.02 -10.53 2.46
C ASP A 100 14.75 -9.81 3.61
N THR A 101 15.89 -9.21 3.29
CA THR A 101 16.74 -8.48 4.24
C THR A 101 17.33 -7.25 3.56
N ASN A 102 17.69 -6.23 4.36
CA ASN A 102 18.40 -5.04 3.90
C ASN A 102 17.78 -4.36 2.66
N CYS A 103 16.48 -4.02 2.72
CA CYS A 103 15.80 -3.33 1.63
C CYS A 103 16.57 -2.06 1.22
N PRO A 104 16.87 -1.87 -0.08
CA PRO A 104 17.74 -0.80 -0.56
C PRO A 104 17.00 0.54 -0.62
N MET A 105 16.65 1.11 0.55
CA MET A 105 15.94 2.39 0.65
C MET A 105 16.69 3.56 0.00
N ASN A 106 18.00 3.44 -0.21
CA ASN A 106 18.83 4.43 -0.92
C ASN A 106 18.66 4.40 -2.44
N TRP A 107 17.98 3.39 -2.99
CA TRP A 107 17.59 3.35 -4.41
C TRP A 107 16.27 4.08 -4.67
N GLU A 108 15.52 4.40 -3.62
CA GLU A 108 14.30 5.19 -3.78
C GLU A 108 14.60 6.70 -3.63
N PRO A 109 13.99 7.56 -4.46
CA PRO A 109 13.01 7.24 -5.50
C PRO A 109 13.64 6.72 -6.80
N SER A 110 12.96 5.77 -7.47
CA SER A 110 13.06 5.67 -8.93
C SER A 110 12.22 6.79 -9.56
N GLY A 111 12.59 7.26 -10.76
CA GLY A 111 12.10 8.52 -11.33
C GLY A 111 10.58 8.61 -11.57
N THR A 112 9.86 7.49 -11.53
CA THR A 112 8.41 7.42 -11.79
C THR A 112 7.65 6.62 -10.73
N ASP A 113 8.25 6.44 -9.55
CA ASP A 113 7.61 5.72 -8.45
C ASP A 113 6.43 6.52 -7.90
N PHE A 114 5.31 5.86 -7.65
CA PHE A 114 4.20 6.38 -6.83
C PHE A 114 3.93 5.51 -5.60
N LEU A 115 4.62 4.38 -5.47
CA LEU A 115 4.64 3.52 -4.29
C LEU A 115 6.07 3.37 -3.83
N SER A 116 6.31 3.31 -2.53
CA SER A 116 7.62 2.99 -1.99
C SER A 116 7.79 1.47 -1.93
N PRO A 117 8.69 0.85 -2.75
CA PRO A 117 8.92 -0.59 -2.73
C PRO A 117 9.10 -1.19 -1.34
N CYS A 118 10.00 -0.60 -0.55
CA CYS A 118 10.30 -1.12 0.79
C CYS A 118 9.10 -0.94 1.73
N MET A 119 8.44 0.22 1.68
CA MET A 119 7.35 0.50 2.61
C MET A 119 6.08 -0.29 2.29
N GLU A 120 5.80 -0.60 1.02
CA GLU A 120 4.68 -1.47 0.66
C GLU A 120 4.88 -2.91 1.15
N GLU A 121 6.11 -3.43 1.08
CA GLU A 121 6.44 -4.74 1.64
C GLU A 121 6.24 -4.77 3.15
N ILE A 122 6.74 -3.73 3.85
CA ILE A 122 6.49 -3.54 5.30
C ILE A 122 4.99 -3.45 5.58
N GLY A 123 4.26 -2.70 4.76
CA GLY A 123 2.81 -2.53 4.79
C GLY A 123 2.06 -3.86 4.72
N LEU A 124 2.44 -4.75 3.80
CA LEU A 124 1.82 -6.07 3.69
C LEU A 124 2.23 -6.97 4.87
N MET A 125 3.52 -7.05 5.17
CA MET A 125 4.04 -7.98 6.16
C MET A 125 3.56 -7.66 7.58
N GLN A 126 3.35 -6.38 7.93
CA GLN A 126 2.78 -6.01 9.22
C GLN A 126 1.32 -6.43 9.40
N ARG A 127 0.59 -6.66 8.31
CA ARG A 127 -0.79 -7.17 8.34
C ARG A 127 -0.85 -8.67 8.55
N ILE A 128 0.12 -9.39 7.98
CA ILE A 128 0.12 -10.86 7.88
C ILE A 128 0.84 -11.52 9.06
N LEU A 129 1.98 -10.96 9.48
CA LEU A 129 2.80 -11.54 10.53
C LEU A 129 2.26 -11.22 11.93
N PRO A 130 2.38 -12.16 12.89
CA PRO A 130 2.23 -11.84 14.30
C PRO A 130 3.18 -10.72 14.72
N GLU A 131 2.74 -9.83 15.62
CA GLU A 131 3.46 -8.60 15.97
C GLU A 131 4.92 -8.82 16.39
N LYS A 132 5.18 -9.86 17.20
CA LYS A 132 6.54 -10.19 17.65
C LYS A 132 7.44 -10.65 16.49
N GLU A 133 6.91 -11.49 15.61
CA GLU A 133 7.65 -11.98 14.44
C GLU A 133 7.90 -10.85 13.45
N PHE A 134 6.92 -9.97 13.26
CA PHE A 134 7.04 -8.79 12.42
C PHE A 134 8.18 -7.87 12.86
N LEU A 135 8.30 -7.56 14.16
CA LEU A 135 9.39 -6.70 14.64
C LEU A 135 10.78 -7.33 14.44
N ILE A 136 10.90 -8.66 14.59
CA ILE A 136 12.14 -9.39 14.32
C ILE A 136 12.48 -9.34 12.84
N TRP A 137 11.49 -9.59 11.97
CA TRP A 137 11.63 -9.52 10.51
C TRP A 137 12.01 -8.10 10.07
N LEU A 138 11.28 -7.08 10.54
CA LEU A 138 11.50 -5.67 10.19
C LEU A 138 12.91 -5.19 10.57
N LYS A 139 13.46 -5.69 11.69
CA LYS A 139 14.82 -5.36 12.11
C LYS A 139 15.90 -5.92 11.16
N LYS A 140 15.63 -7.05 10.49
CA LYS A 140 16.50 -7.62 9.44
C LYS A 140 16.25 -6.95 8.09
N PHE A 141 15.00 -6.64 7.78
CA PHE A 141 14.59 -6.05 6.50
C PHE A 141 15.03 -4.59 6.38
N THR A 142 14.78 -3.76 7.39
CA THR A 142 15.11 -2.32 7.38
C THR A 142 15.61 -1.85 8.74
N PRO A 143 16.84 -2.22 9.15
CA PRO A 143 17.40 -1.84 10.46
C PRO A 143 17.46 -0.31 10.66
N GLN A 144 17.60 0.47 9.59
CA GLN A 144 17.67 1.93 9.62
C GLN A 144 16.44 2.60 10.26
N LEU A 145 15.24 2.02 10.12
CA LEU A 145 14.01 2.58 10.69
C LEU A 145 14.03 2.62 12.23
N PHE A 146 14.83 1.76 12.87
CA PHE A 146 15.00 1.72 14.33
C PHE A 146 15.93 2.82 14.84
N SER A 147 16.67 3.50 13.96
CA SER A 147 17.50 4.64 14.36
C SER A 147 16.65 5.90 14.50
N LYS A 148 16.62 6.50 15.69
CA LYS A 148 15.97 7.81 15.92
C LYS A 148 16.61 8.96 15.15
N LYS A 149 17.82 8.75 14.62
CA LYS A 149 18.55 9.72 13.79
C LYS A 149 18.28 9.54 12.30
N TRP A 150 17.59 8.49 11.91
CA TRP A 150 17.28 8.25 10.50
C TRP A 150 16.42 9.39 9.96
N GLN A 151 16.74 9.81 8.74
CA GLN A 151 16.03 10.83 7.97
C GLN A 151 15.81 10.26 6.57
N TRP A 152 14.72 10.68 5.94
CA TRP A 152 14.43 10.33 4.56
C TRP A 152 13.93 11.54 3.83
N GLU A 153 14.60 11.89 2.73
CA GLU A 153 14.22 13.04 1.93
C GLU A 153 12.95 12.75 1.13
N VAL A 154 12.14 13.79 0.94
CA VAL A 154 10.97 13.76 0.06
C VAL A 154 11.40 13.50 -1.38
N ALA A 155 10.55 12.80 -2.13
CA ALA A 155 10.71 12.72 -3.56
C ALA A 155 10.31 14.07 -4.19
N ARG A 156 11.20 14.66 -4.99
CA ARG A 156 10.97 15.95 -5.64
C ARG A 156 10.42 15.73 -7.04
N VAL A 157 9.37 16.48 -7.39
CA VAL A 157 8.82 16.50 -8.75
C VAL A 157 9.36 17.73 -9.48
N SER A 158 10.02 17.51 -10.63
CA SER A 158 10.55 18.61 -11.46
C SER A 158 9.48 19.20 -12.39
N ASP A 159 8.56 18.37 -12.87
CA ASP A 159 7.46 18.74 -13.77
C ASP A 159 6.20 17.95 -13.38
N ARG A 160 5.14 18.65 -12.98
CA ARG A 160 3.85 18.05 -12.58
C ARG A 160 2.87 17.88 -13.73
N THR A 161 3.20 18.40 -14.92
CA THR A 161 2.42 18.20 -16.14
C THR A 161 2.83 16.92 -16.88
N ASP A 162 3.95 16.31 -16.49
CA ASP A 162 4.35 14.99 -16.97
C ASP A 162 3.64 13.88 -16.16
N GLY A 163 2.88 13.05 -16.87
CA GLY A 163 2.07 11.98 -16.28
C GLY A 163 2.85 10.88 -15.55
N HIS A 164 4.18 10.81 -15.69
CA HIS A 164 5.02 9.87 -14.95
C HIS A 164 5.82 10.53 -13.83
N LEU A 165 6.31 11.76 -14.03
CA LEU A 165 7.08 12.45 -12.98
C LEU A 165 6.19 12.87 -11.80
N VAL A 166 4.92 13.19 -12.06
CA VAL A 166 3.92 13.48 -11.02
C VAL A 166 3.70 12.33 -10.05
N HIS A 167 4.02 11.09 -10.44
CA HIS A 167 3.95 9.91 -9.58
C HIS A 167 4.72 10.09 -8.26
N LEU A 168 5.82 10.85 -8.26
CA LEU A 168 6.64 11.05 -7.06
C LEU A 168 5.89 11.76 -5.93
N ASP A 169 4.82 12.51 -6.23
CA ASP A 169 3.92 13.02 -5.19
C ASP A 169 3.11 11.88 -4.53
N GLY A 170 2.66 10.90 -5.32
CA GLY A 170 2.06 9.67 -4.83
C GLY A 170 3.02 8.85 -3.95
N LEU A 171 4.31 8.80 -4.33
CA LEU A 171 5.34 8.12 -3.54
C LEU A 171 5.47 8.74 -2.14
N ASN A 172 5.43 10.06 -2.03
CA ASN A 172 5.46 10.73 -0.73
C ASN A 172 4.25 10.33 0.13
N PHE A 173 3.04 10.24 -0.45
CA PHE A 173 1.88 9.73 0.28
C PHE A 173 2.03 8.26 0.67
N SER A 174 2.57 7.41 -0.21
CA SER A 174 2.86 5.99 0.08
C SER A 174 3.81 5.80 1.26
N ARG A 175 4.91 6.57 1.28
CA ARG A 175 5.83 6.60 2.42
C ARG A 175 5.10 7.07 3.68
N ALA A 176 4.32 8.14 3.60
CA ALA A 176 3.62 8.71 4.74
C ALA A 176 2.65 7.70 5.39
N TRP A 177 1.75 7.06 4.64
CA TRP A 177 0.75 6.17 5.24
C TRP A 177 1.40 4.95 5.89
N ASN A 178 2.45 4.37 5.29
CA ASN A 178 3.11 3.20 5.85
C ASN A 178 3.88 3.56 7.13
N LEU A 179 4.54 4.73 7.16
CA LEU A 179 5.18 5.26 8.36
C LEU A 179 4.18 5.58 9.47
N TYR A 180 3.00 6.11 9.13
CA TYR A 180 1.92 6.33 10.09
C TYR A 180 1.42 5.01 10.68
N GLN A 181 1.22 3.97 9.85
CA GLN A 181 0.83 2.64 10.34
C GLN A 181 1.84 2.07 11.34
N LEU A 182 3.14 2.15 11.04
CA LEU A 182 4.19 1.71 11.96
C LEU A 182 4.14 2.49 13.29
N THR A 183 3.99 3.82 13.20
CA THR A 183 3.91 4.70 14.38
C THR A 183 2.70 4.34 15.26
N GLN A 184 1.55 4.06 14.63
CA GLN A 184 0.31 3.72 15.32
C GLN A 184 0.41 2.34 15.99
N LYS A 185 0.91 1.32 15.26
CA LYS A 185 0.93 -0.07 15.72
C LYS A 185 2.05 -0.34 16.72
N PHE A 186 3.20 0.32 16.57
CA PHE A 186 4.39 0.12 17.40
C PHE A 186 4.94 1.48 17.90
N PRO A 187 4.17 2.20 18.74
CA PRO A 187 4.53 3.54 19.18
C PRO A 187 5.78 3.57 20.09
N LYS A 188 6.14 2.47 20.75
CA LYS A 188 7.35 2.41 21.57
C LYS A 188 8.62 2.44 20.71
N GLU A 189 8.54 1.80 19.55
CA GLU A 189 9.64 1.61 18.61
C GLU A 189 9.74 2.77 17.61
N PHE A 190 8.60 3.26 17.09
CA PHE A 190 8.57 4.08 15.88
C PHE A 190 7.93 5.46 16.03
N LYS A 191 7.71 5.97 17.26
CA LYS A 191 7.14 7.31 17.46
C LYS A 191 7.89 8.43 16.72
N HIS A 192 9.21 8.30 16.54
CA HIS A 192 10.03 9.29 15.81
C HIS A 192 9.69 9.38 14.31
N LEU A 193 9.14 8.32 13.72
CA LEU A 193 8.78 8.28 12.30
C LEU A 193 7.60 9.20 11.95
N LYS A 194 6.77 9.60 12.93
CA LYS A 194 5.64 10.52 12.72
C LYS A 194 6.06 11.84 12.08
N ALA A 195 7.22 12.38 12.48
CA ALA A 195 7.73 13.64 11.94
C ALA A 195 8.13 13.49 10.46
N ILE A 196 8.80 12.39 10.11
CA ILE A 196 9.19 12.07 8.73
C ILE A 196 7.94 11.87 7.86
N ALA A 197 6.97 11.11 8.35
CA ALA A 197 5.68 10.90 7.67
C ALA A 197 4.95 12.23 7.40
N ASN A 198 4.93 13.15 8.38
CA ASN A 198 4.36 14.49 8.19
C ASN A 198 5.10 15.29 7.11
N THR A 199 6.43 15.23 7.06
CA THR A 199 7.22 15.91 6.03
C THR A 199 6.82 15.44 4.63
N HIS A 200 6.72 14.12 4.40
CA HIS A 200 6.28 13.59 3.12
C HIS A 200 4.83 13.98 2.78
N LEU A 201 3.90 13.81 3.73
CA LEU A 201 2.49 14.15 3.51
C LEU A 201 2.34 15.63 3.13
N LEU A 202 2.95 16.54 3.91
CA LEU A 202 2.78 17.98 3.72
C LEU A 202 3.47 18.50 2.45
N PHE A 203 4.55 17.86 2.01
CA PHE A 203 5.24 18.25 0.79
C PHE A 203 4.36 18.10 -0.46
N SER A 204 3.66 16.96 -0.58
CA SER A 204 2.83 16.65 -1.75
C SER A 204 1.36 17.04 -1.60
N LEU A 205 0.89 17.38 -0.39
CA LEU A 205 -0.51 17.76 -0.19
C LEU A 205 -1.00 18.88 -1.11
N PRO A 206 -0.23 19.94 -1.42
CA PRO A 206 -0.69 20.99 -2.34
C PRO A 206 -0.93 20.52 -3.78
N SER A 207 -0.32 19.41 -4.23
CA SER A 207 -0.45 18.96 -5.63
C SER A 207 -1.71 18.17 -5.93
N ILE A 208 -2.60 17.96 -4.94
CA ILE A 208 -3.92 17.34 -5.20
C ILE A 208 -4.94 18.32 -5.79
N VAL A 209 -4.60 19.62 -5.85
CA VAL A 209 -5.44 20.73 -6.34
C VAL A 209 -4.61 21.78 -7.12
N ASP A 210 -3.54 21.36 -7.79
CA ASP A 210 -2.62 22.27 -8.49
C ASP A 210 -3.04 22.65 -9.92
N GLY A 211 -4.18 22.15 -10.39
CA GLY A 211 -4.76 22.38 -11.70
C GLY A 211 -4.31 21.39 -12.78
N ASN A 212 -3.42 20.44 -12.48
CA ASN A 212 -2.90 19.48 -13.46
C ASN A 212 -3.64 18.14 -13.37
N TYR A 213 -4.35 17.78 -14.45
CA TYR A 213 -5.13 16.56 -14.50
C TYR A 213 -4.29 15.31 -14.19
N GLU A 214 -3.04 15.29 -14.65
CA GLU A 214 -2.07 14.19 -14.51
C GLU A 214 -1.92 13.70 -13.07
N GLY A 215 -2.01 14.61 -12.10
CA GLY A 215 -2.00 14.30 -10.67
C GLY A 215 -3.40 14.24 -10.04
N GLU A 216 -4.22 15.26 -10.29
CA GLU A 216 -5.47 15.49 -9.54
C GLU A 216 -6.46 14.33 -9.61
N HIS A 217 -6.50 13.60 -10.73
CA HIS A 217 -7.49 12.53 -10.91
C HIS A 217 -7.29 11.31 -9.98
N TRP A 218 -6.11 11.14 -9.38
CA TRP A 218 -5.80 9.98 -8.54
C TRP A 218 -5.08 10.31 -7.24
N LEU A 219 -4.26 11.38 -7.17
CA LEU A 219 -3.47 11.73 -5.98
C LEU A 219 -4.34 11.94 -4.73
N ALA A 220 -5.56 12.46 -4.90
CA ALA A 220 -6.50 12.65 -3.80
C ALA A 220 -6.80 11.34 -3.05
N SER A 221 -6.86 10.20 -3.76
CA SER A 221 -7.08 8.90 -3.13
C SER A 221 -5.90 8.45 -2.26
N PHE A 222 -4.67 8.75 -2.68
CA PHE A 222 -3.43 8.47 -1.93
C PHE A 222 -3.28 9.42 -0.73
N ALA A 223 -3.60 10.70 -0.91
CA ALA A 223 -3.61 11.69 0.15
C ALA A 223 -4.64 11.35 1.22
N LEU A 224 -5.86 10.96 0.82
CA LEU A 224 -6.90 10.50 1.75
C LEU A 224 -6.42 9.28 2.53
N ARG A 225 -5.80 8.30 1.86
CA ARG A 225 -5.23 7.12 2.51
C ARG A 225 -4.20 7.47 3.59
N ALA A 226 -3.29 8.38 3.29
CA ALA A 226 -2.31 8.87 4.26
C ALA A 226 -2.96 9.65 5.42
N PHE A 227 -3.99 10.44 5.13
CA PHE A 227 -4.76 11.17 6.14
C PHE A 227 -5.51 10.24 7.09
N GLU A 228 -6.15 9.19 6.57
CA GLU A 228 -6.81 8.16 7.38
C GLU A 228 -5.84 7.52 8.37
N GLU A 229 -4.64 7.12 7.92
CA GLU A 229 -3.64 6.53 8.82
C GLU A 229 -3.10 7.53 9.83
N LYS A 230 -2.87 8.78 9.42
CA LYS A 230 -2.49 9.86 10.33
C LYS A 230 -3.52 10.06 11.44
N SER A 231 -4.80 10.04 11.11
CA SER A 231 -5.90 10.31 12.05
C SER A 231 -6.03 9.26 13.16
N LYS A 232 -5.49 8.05 12.97
CA LYS A 232 -5.49 6.99 13.97
C LYS A 232 -4.40 7.14 15.03
N ILE A 233 -3.43 8.03 14.81
CA ILE A 233 -2.33 8.26 15.73
C ILE A 233 -2.76 9.26 16.81
N LYS A 234 -2.87 8.76 18.04
CA LYS A 234 -3.13 9.57 19.24
C LYS A 234 -1.95 10.50 19.59
#